data_AF-A0A954MPU3-F1
#
_entry.id   AF-A0A954MPU3-F1
#
_cell.length_a   1.000
_cell.length_b   1.000
_cell.length_c   1.000
_cell.angle_alpha   90.00
_cell.angle_beta   90.00
_cell.angle_gamma   90.00
#
_symmetry.space_group_name_H-M   'P 1'
#
loop_
_entity.id
_entity.type
_entity.pdbx_description
1 polymer ?
#
loop_
_entity_poly.entity_id
_entity_poly.type
_entity_poly.pdbx_seq_one_letter_code
_entity_poly.pdbx_strand_id
1 'polypeptide(L)'
;DEGEIVASTPELQKELPDQTKRVRGLDVSAHARDFFDCIRTRGKTAANADVMRRSHIACHAAALSWILGRTLTIDPVKEEFVNDPEANLMRMRPDRQWTI
;
A
#
# COMPACT_ATOMS: atom_id res chain seq x y z
N ASP A 1 2.17 -13.16 13.10
CA ASP A 1 2.90 -13.20 11.84
C ASP A 1 4.17 -12.34 11.69
N GLU A 2 4.97 -12.02 12.74
CA GLU A 2 6.04 -10.98 12.60
C GLU A 2 7.44 -11.51 12.25
N GLY A 3 7.60 -12.81 11.99
CA GLY A 3 8.90 -13.38 11.64
C GLY A 3 9.97 -13.28 12.73
N GLU A 4 9.61 -13.02 13.99
CA GLU A 4 10.55 -12.98 15.11
C GLU A 4 10.70 -14.34 15.77
N ILE A 5 11.94 -14.69 16.16
CA ILE A 5 12.21 -15.80 17.08
C ILE A 5 12.31 -15.23 18.49
N VAL A 6 11.40 -15.63 19.37
CA VAL A 6 11.38 -15.23 20.79
C VAL A 6 11.52 -16.50 21.64
N ALA A 7 12.50 -16.54 22.53
CA ALA A 7 12.68 -17.58 23.53
C ALA A 7 11.97 -17.18 24.83
N SER A 8 11.34 -18.15 25.48
CA SER A 8 10.58 -17.90 26.72
C SER A 8 11.44 -17.68 27.96
N THR A 9 12.72 -18.08 27.91
CA THR A 9 13.65 -17.92 29.03
C THR A 9 14.66 -16.79 28.76
N PRO A 10 14.92 -15.92 29.76
CA PRO A 10 15.82 -14.78 29.58
C PRO A 10 17.25 -15.15 29.19
N GLU A 11 17.70 -16.36 29.55
CA GLU A 11 19.04 -16.87 29.29
C GLU A 11 19.19 -17.25 27.82
N LEU A 12 18.26 -18.04 27.28
CA LEU A 12 18.27 -18.44 25.88
C LEU A 12 18.00 -17.27 24.94
N GLN A 13 17.21 -16.28 25.36
CA GLN A 13 16.96 -15.06 24.58
C GLN A 13 18.25 -14.27 24.28
N LYS A 14 19.26 -14.35 25.17
CA LYS A 14 20.56 -13.68 25.01
C LYS A 14 21.50 -14.40 24.05
N GLU A 15 21.24 -15.68 23.79
CA GLU A 15 22.05 -16.51 22.90
C GLU A 15 21.55 -16.49 21.44
N LEU A 16 20.38 -15.88 21.19
CA LEU A 16 19.85 -15.74 19.83
C LEU A 16 20.74 -14.82 18.97
N PRO A 17 21.04 -15.19 17.71
CA PRO A 17 21.82 -14.36 16.81
C PRO A 17 21.06 -13.06 16.45
N ASP A 18 21.78 -11.94 16.33
CA ASP A 18 21.18 -10.60 16.15
C ASP A 18 20.33 -10.47 14.86
N GLN A 19 20.53 -11.38 13.90
CA GLN A 19 19.78 -11.49 12.63
C GLN A 19 18.37 -12.07 12.77
N THR A 20 17.97 -12.59 13.94
CA THR A 20 16.61 -13.10 14.20
C THR A 20 15.67 -12.05 14.79
N LYS A 21 16.11 -10.78 14.86
CA LYS A 21 15.22 -9.67 15.22
C LYS A 21 14.30 -9.34 14.05
N ARG A 22 13.02 -9.61 14.31
CA ARG A 22 11.80 -9.18 13.63
C ARG A 22 11.95 -8.12 12.53
N VAL A 23 11.41 -8.42 11.34
CA VAL A 23 10.57 -7.46 10.61
C VAL A 23 9.33 -8.21 10.10
N ARG A 24 8.13 -7.96 10.65
CA ARG A 24 6.90 -8.43 10.01
C ARG A 24 6.58 -7.59 8.81
N GLY A 25 6.01 -8.24 7.81
CA GLY A 25 5.38 -7.54 6.71
C GLY A 25 6.46 -6.97 5.81
N LEU A 26 6.54 -5.64 5.74
CA LEU A 26 7.54 -4.97 4.93
C LEU A 26 8.91 -5.09 5.58
N ASP A 27 9.84 -5.82 4.98
CA ASP A 27 11.26 -5.67 5.29
C ASP A 27 11.68 -4.24 4.93
N VAL A 28 11.68 -3.38 5.95
CA VAL A 28 12.00 -1.95 5.84
C VAL A 28 13.43 -1.75 5.34
N SER A 29 14.34 -2.66 5.70
CA SER A 29 15.74 -2.61 5.27
C SER A 29 15.86 -2.87 3.78
N ALA A 30 15.15 -3.90 3.28
CA ALA A 30 15.09 -4.20 1.86
C ALA A 30 14.39 -3.09 1.07
N HIS A 31 13.32 -2.49 1.61
CA HIS A 31 12.61 -1.40 0.94
C HIS A 31 13.49 -0.13 0.81
N ALA A 32 14.23 0.23 1.87
CA ALA A 32 15.18 1.32 1.83
C ALA A 32 16.34 1.04 0.87
N ARG A 33 16.83 -0.21 0.83
CA ARG A 33 17.89 -0.64 -0.09
C ARG A 33 17.45 -0.47 -1.56
N ASP A 34 16.24 -0.92 -1.91
CA ASP A 34 15.64 -0.73 -3.25
C ASP A 34 15.64 0.75 -3.66
N PHE A 35 15.20 1.63 -2.75
CA PHE A 35 15.19 3.07 -3.00
C PHE A 35 16.59 3.63 -3.31
N PHE A 36 17.59 3.32 -2.49
CA PHE A 36 18.95 3.81 -2.72
C PHE A 36 19.60 3.22 -3.97
N ASP A 37 19.30 1.96 -4.31
CA ASP A 37 19.77 1.36 -5.57
C ASP A 37 19.13 2.03 -6.78
N CYS A 38 17.85 2.36 -6.71
CA CYS A 38 17.16 3.12 -7.75
C CYS A 38 17.73 4.53 -7.91
N ILE A 39 18.08 5.23 -6.82
CA ILE A 39 18.78 6.52 -6.90
C ILE A 39 20.10 6.36 -7.66
N ARG A 40 20.92 5.38 -7.27
CA ARG A 40 22.26 5.15 -7.87
C ARG A 40 22.17 4.79 -9.35
N THR A 41 21.23 3.93 -9.71
CA THR A 41 21.06 3.40 -11.08
C THR A 41 20.17 4.27 -11.96
N ARG A 42 19.47 5.25 -11.37
CA ARG A 42 18.35 5.97 -12.00
C ARG A 42 17.20 5.04 -12.44
N GLY A 43 16.99 3.95 -11.71
CA GLY A 43 15.91 2.99 -11.90
C GLY A 43 14.57 3.41 -11.26
N LYS A 44 13.51 2.66 -11.56
CA LYS A 44 12.20 2.78 -10.87
C LYS A 44 12.19 1.90 -9.64
N THR A 45 11.71 2.43 -8.52
CA THR A 45 11.48 1.67 -7.29
C THR A 45 10.38 0.64 -7.46
N ALA A 46 10.39 -0.40 -6.61
CA ALA A 46 9.31 -1.38 -6.55
C ALA A 46 7.95 -0.71 -6.27
N ALA A 47 7.94 0.27 -5.35
CA ALA A 47 6.79 1.11 -5.01
C ALA A 47 6.78 2.45 -5.77
N ASN A 48 6.97 2.42 -7.09
CA ASN A 48 6.96 3.63 -7.92
C ASN A 48 5.55 4.25 -8.05
N ALA A 49 5.50 5.45 -8.65
CA ALA A 49 4.27 6.24 -8.78
C ALA A 49 3.13 5.50 -9.49
N ASP A 50 3.41 4.72 -10.54
CA ASP A 50 2.39 3.99 -11.31
C ASP A 50 1.76 2.89 -10.46
N VAL A 51 2.60 2.12 -9.76
CA VAL A 51 2.17 1.06 -8.83
C VAL A 51 1.34 1.66 -7.71
N MET A 52 1.85 2.70 -7.04
CA MET A 52 1.20 3.27 -5.87
C MET A 52 -0.13 3.95 -6.21
N ARG A 53 -0.23 4.59 -7.39
CA ARG A 53 -1.48 5.16 -7.89
C ARG A 53 -2.56 4.09 -8.08
N ARG A 54 -2.22 2.99 -8.76
CA ARG A 54 -3.16 1.88 -9.00
C ARG A 54 -3.57 1.18 -7.70
N SER A 55 -2.64 1.01 -6.77
CA SER A 55 -2.94 0.47 -5.43
C SER A 55 -3.94 1.34 -4.67
N HIS A 56 -3.77 2.66 -4.69
CA HIS A 56 -4.73 3.57 -4.04
C HIS A 56 -6.11 3.54 -4.70
N ILE A 57 -6.17 3.51 -6.03
CA ILE A 57 -7.45 3.38 -6.75
C ILE A 57 -8.19 2.11 -6.33
N ALA A 58 -7.49 0.98 -6.24
CA ALA A 58 -8.08 -0.28 -5.78
C ALA A 58 -8.60 -0.20 -4.34
N CYS A 59 -7.81 0.38 -3.42
CA CYS A 59 -8.24 0.60 -2.03
C CYS A 59 -9.50 1.47 -1.95
N HIS A 60 -9.57 2.56 -2.72
CA HIS A 60 -10.75 3.41 -2.76
C HIS A 60 -11.95 2.71 -3.38
N ALA A 61 -11.77 1.91 -4.43
CA ALA A 61 -12.84 1.12 -5.02
C ALA A 61 -13.44 0.11 -4.02
N ALA A 62 -12.59 -0.56 -3.24
CA ALA A 62 -13.04 -1.44 -2.17
C ALA A 62 -13.81 -0.68 -1.08
N ALA A 63 -13.31 0.49 -0.67
CA ALA A 63 -14.01 1.35 0.29
C ALA A 63 -15.38 1.80 -0.21
N LEU A 64 -15.50 2.18 -1.50
CA LEU A 64 -16.78 2.55 -2.09
C LEU A 64 -17.75 1.37 -2.16
N SER A 65 -17.27 0.17 -2.46
CA SER A 65 -18.09 -1.05 -2.43
C SER A 65 -18.64 -1.32 -1.02
N TRP A 66 -17.82 -1.11 0.01
CA TRP A 66 -18.25 -1.22 1.41
C TRP A 66 -19.28 -0.15 1.79
N ILE A 67 -19.04 1.11 1.42
CA ILE A 67 -19.95 2.24 1.70
C ILE A 67 -21.32 2.05 1.05
N LEU A 68 -21.36 1.60 -0.21
CA LEU A 68 -22.58 1.39 -0.96
C LEU A 68 -23.26 0.05 -0.65
N GLY A 69 -22.61 -0.84 0.11
CA GLY A 69 -23.15 -2.15 0.50
C GLY A 69 -23.35 -3.11 -0.67
N ARG A 70 -22.64 -2.93 -1.79
CA ARG A 70 -22.78 -3.73 -3.01
C ARG A 70 -21.46 -3.91 -3.74
N THR A 71 -21.34 -5.00 -4.51
CA THR A 71 -20.15 -5.23 -5.35
C THR A 71 -20.09 -4.19 -6.46
N LEU A 72 -18.90 -3.65 -6.72
CA LEU A 72 -18.63 -2.70 -7.80
C LEU A 72 -17.67 -3.32 -8.82
N THR A 73 -17.86 -3.00 -10.09
CA THR A 73 -16.93 -3.36 -11.17
C THR A 73 -16.21 -2.11 -11.64
N ILE A 74 -14.87 -2.12 -11.60
CA ILE A 74 -14.03 -1.01 -12.07
C ILE A 74 -13.35 -1.35 -13.39
N ASP A 75 -13.36 -0.43 -14.35
CA ASP A 75 -12.50 -0.47 -15.52
C ASP A 75 -11.12 0.08 -15.11
N PRO A 76 -10.05 -0.74 -15.04
CA PRO A 76 -8.74 -0.29 -14.57
C PRO A 76 -8.00 0.60 -15.58
N VAL A 77 -8.47 0.68 -16.83
CA VAL A 77 -7.89 1.54 -17.86
C VAL A 77 -8.48 2.95 -17.76
N LYS A 78 -9.81 3.04 -17.61
CA LYS A 78 -10.51 4.32 -17.48
C LYS A 78 -10.61 4.82 -16.04
N GLU A 79 -10.42 3.93 -15.07
CA GLU A 79 -10.53 4.17 -13.62
C GLU A 79 -11.91 4.65 -13.20
N GLU A 80 -12.93 4.01 -13.77
CA GLU A 80 -14.34 4.32 -13.57
C GLU A 80 -15.11 3.06 -13.22
N PHE A 81 -16.22 3.23 -12.52
CA PHE A 81 -17.13 2.13 -12.25
C PHE A 81 -18.03 1.88 -13.46
N VAL A 82 -18.06 0.63 -13.93
CA VAL A 82 -18.82 0.24 -15.12
C VAL A 82 -20.32 0.34 -14.83
N ASN A 83 -21.03 1.14 -15.63
CA ASN A 83 -22.48 1.35 -15.52
C ASN A 83 -22.97 1.83 -14.14
N ASP A 84 -22.14 2.59 -13.41
CA ASP A 84 -22.45 2.98 -12.02
C ASP A 84 -22.29 4.49 -11.77
N PRO A 85 -23.30 5.30 -12.11
CA PRO A 85 -23.22 6.75 -11.93
C PRO A 85 -23.03 7.16 -10.46
N GLU A 86 -23.67 6.45 -9.53
CA GLU A 86 -23.59 6.73 -8.10
C GLU A 86 -22.18 6.55 -7.55
N ALA A 87 -21.53 5.41 -7.80
CA ALA A 87 -20.15 5.18 -7.39
C ALA A 87 -19.18 6.14 -8.10
N ASN A 88 -19.46 6.48 -9.37
CA ASN A 88 -18.64 7.43 -10.11
C ASN A 88 -18.68 8.86 -9.54
N LEU A 89 -19.80 9.29 -8.95
CA LEU A 89 -19.89 10.58 -8.26
C LEU A 89 -18.99 10.65 -7.01
N MET A 90 -18.63 9.51 -6.43
CA MET A 90 -17.78 9.44 -5.23
C MET A 90 -16.28 9.35 -5.55
N ARG A 91 -15.88 9.35 -6.83
CA ARG A 91 -14.45 9.28 -7.26
C ARG A 91 -13.67 10.56 -7.01
N MET A 92 -14.36 11.69 -6.92
CA MET A 92 -13.75 13.00 -6.72
C MET A 92 -14.57 13.85 -5.76
N ARG A 93 -13.89 14.79 -5.11
CA ARG A 93 -14.56 15.85 -4.36
C ARG A 93 -14.87 17.00 -5.32
N PRO A 94 -15.94 17.78 -5.06
CA PRO A 94 -16.14 19.02 -5.78
C PRO A 94 -14.91 19.91 -5.71
N ASP A 95 -14.60 20.59 -6.82
CA ASP A 95 -13.48 21.53 -6.87
C ASP A 95 -13.64 22.61 -5.80
N ARG A 96 -12.53 22.95 -5.15
CA ARG A 96 -12.52 24.04 -4.17
C ARG A 96 -12.72 25.36 -4.93
N GLN A 97 -13.78 26.07 -4.59
CA GLN A 97 -13.97 27.44 -5.06
C GLN A 97 -13.08 28.39 -4.27
N TRP A 98 -11.98 28.82 -4.87
CA TRP A 98 -11.11 29.84 -4.29
C TRP A 98 -11.59 31.22 -4.72
N THR A 99 -11.85 32.11 -3.76
CA THR A 99 -12.01 33.55 -3.98
C THR A 99 -10.78 34.26 -3.45
N ILE A 100 -10.24 35.20 -4.24
CA ILE A 100 -9.12 36.09 -3.86
C ILE A 100 -9.68 37.23 -3.00
#